data_AF-A0A2N7MXV0-F1
#
_entry.id   AF-A0A2N7MXV0-F1
#
_cell.length_a   1.000
_cell.length_b   1.000
_cell.length_c   1.000
_cell.angle_alpha   90.00
_cell.angle_beta   90.00
_cell.angle_gamma   90.00
#
_symmetry.space_group_name_H-M   'P 1'
#
loop_
_entity.id
_entity.type
_entity.pdbx_description
1 polymer ?
#
loop_
_entity_poly.entity_id
_entity_poly.type
_entity_poly.pdbx_seq_one_letter_code
_entity_poly.pdbx_strand_id
1 'polypeptide(L)'
;MCEIFAKQPQENYQFVTRSIRIDGHATSVKLESSFWLILEEIASAQDMTVPKFITTVYQEALEHNGEVNNFASLLRCACLTYARQPQATLDQALSEQN
;
A
#
# COMPACT_ATOMS: atom_id res chain seq x y z
N MET A 1 17.00 18.27 -16.61
CA MET A 1 15.60 18.10 -16.18
C MET A 1 15.14 16.64 -16.18
N CYS A 2 15.50 15.80 -17.16
CA CYS A 2 15.05 14.40 -17.19
C CYS A 2 15.91 13.39 -16.40
N GLU A 3 17.14 13.73 -16.01
CA GLU A 3 18.01 12.73 -15.37
C GLU A 3 17.49 12.26 -14.01
N ILE A 4 16.88 13.14 -13.22
CA ILE A 4 16.35 12.80 -11.89
C ILE A 4 15.19 11.80 -11.96
N PHE A 5 14.39 11.82 -13.03
CA PHE A 5 13.28 10.89 -13.23
C PHE A 5 13.67 9.67 -14.08
N ALA A 6 14.61 9.82 -15.01
CA ALA A 6 15.04 8.74 -15.92
C ALA A 6 16.17 7.87 -15.36
N LYS A 7 16.97 8.36 -14.42
CA LYS A 7 18.08 7.60 -13.78
C LYS A 7 17.68 7.04 -12.41
N GLN A 8 16.41 6.76 -12.20
CA GLN A 8 15.98 6.04 -11.01
C GLN A 8 16.58 4.62 -11.02
N PRO A 9 17.04 4.10 -9.87
CA PRO A 9 17.47 2.71 -9.78
C PRO A 9 16.39 1.79 -10.36
N GLN A 10 16.78 0.90 -11.27
CA GLN A 10 15.83 0.00 -11.94
C GLN A 10 14.99 -0.80 -10.95
N GLU A 11 15.60 -1.14 -9.82
CA GLU A 11 15.04 -1.82 -8.67
C GLU A 11 13.71 -1.20 -8.23
N ASN A 12 13.61 0.13 -8.21
CA ASN A 12 12.46 0.90 -7.70
C ASN A 12 11.15 0.60 -8.45
N TYR A 13 11.24 0.41 -9.77
CA TYR A 13 10.07 0.13 -10.63
C TYR A 13 10.00 -1.31 -11.12
N GLN A 14 10.87 -2.21 -10.64
CA GLN A 14 10.72 -3.64 -10.87
C GLN A 14 9.48 -4.15 -10.12
N PHE A 15 8.70 -4.99 -10.80
CA PHE A 15 7.59 -5.68 -10.16
C PHE A 15 8.09 -6.75 -9.18
N VAL A 16 7.51 -6.74 -7.99
CA VAL A 16 7.63 -7.75 -6.96
C VAL A 16 6.25 -8.31 -6.68
N THR A 17 6.14 -9.64 -6.74
CA THR A 17 4.91 -10.36 -6.41
C THR A 17 5.03 -10.92 -5.00
N ARG A 18 4.05 -10.65 -4.13
CA ARG A 18 3.96 -11.24 -2.78
C ARG A 18 2.62 -11.94 -2.61
N SER A 19 2.61 -13.08 -1.92
CA SER A 19 1.38 -13.76 -1.52
C SER A 19 0.91 -13.19 -0.19
N ILE A 20 -0.29 -12.60 -0.18
CA ILE A 20 -0.93 -12.03 1.00
C ILE A 20 -2.19 -12.82 1.29
N ARG A 21 -2.42 -13.17 2.56
CA ARG A 21 -3.63 -13.87 2.97
C ARG A 21 -4.72 -12.86 3.33
N ILE A 22 -5.78 -12.83 2.53
CA ILE A 22 -6.96 -11.97 2.69
C ILE A 22 -8.14 -12.91 2.92
N ASP A 23 -8.82 -12.80 4.05
CA ASP A 23 -9.96 -13.66 4.45
C ASP A 23 -9.70 -15.17 4.31
N GLY A 24 -8.49 -15.60 4.67
CA GLY A 24 -8.08 -17.01 4.55
C GLY A 24 -7.66 -17.44 3.14
N HIS A 25 -7.92 -16.64 2.10
CA HIS A 25 -7.50 -16.89 0.74
C HIS A 25 -6.11 -16.32 0.46
N ALA A 26 -5.25 -17.12 -0.18
CA ALA A 26 -3.95 -16.66 -0.63
C ALA A 26 -4.11 -15.85 -1.93
N THR A 27 -3.91 -14.54 -1.83
CA THR A 27 -4.02 -13.60 -2.95
C THR A 27 -2.63 -13.17 -3.40
N SER A 28 -2.36 -13.31 -4.70
CA SER A 28 -1.11 -12.87 -5.30
C SER A 28 -1.21 -11.38 -5.67
N VAL A 29 -0.41 -10.53 -5.01
CA VAL A 29 -0.38 -9.09 -5.24
C VAL A 29 0.93 -8.73 -5.93
N LYS A 30 0.86 -8.03 -7.07
CA LYS A 30 2.02 -7.61 -7.86
C LYS A 30 2.10 -6.09 -7.92
N LEU A 31 3.16 -5.53 -7.33
CA LEU A 31 3.44 -4.10 -7.27
C LEU A 31 4.92 -3.83 -7.49
N GLU A 32 5.26 -2.62 -7.86
CA GLU A 32 6.63 -2.12 -7.96
C GLU A 32 7.28 -2.09 -6.57
N SER A 33 8.59 -2.31 -6.49
CA SER A 33 9.30 -2.38 -5.20
C SER A 33 9.13 -1.11 -4.36
N SER A 34 9.10 0.07 -4.98
CA SER A 34 8.86 1.33 -4.25
C SER A 34 7.50 1.37 -3.56
N PHE A 35 6.46 0.78 -4.15
CA PHE A 35 5.16 0.68 -3.47
C PHE A 35 5.23 -0.27 -2.29
N TRP A 36 5.95 -1.39 -2.40
CA TRP A 36 6.15 -2.29 -1.25
C TRP A 36 6.87 -1.61 -0.08
N LEU A 37 7.89 -0.79 -0.36
CA LEU A 37 8.60 -0.04 0.66
C LEU A 37 7.69 0.96 1.38
N ILE A 38 6.85 1.69 0.64
CA ILE A 38 5.87 2.61 1.25
C ILE A 38 4.83 1.85 2.08
N LEU A 39 4.35 0.69 1.62
CA LEU A 39 3.44 -0.16 2.40
C LEU A 39 4.09 -0.67 3.69
N GLU A 40 5.39 -1.01 3.65
CA GLU A 40 6.18 -1.39 4.84
C GLU A 40 6.30 -0.23 5.84
N GLU A 41 6.58 0.98 5.35
CA GLU A 41 6.66 2.19 6.16
C GLU A 41 5.32 2.51 6.85
N ILE A 42 4.23 2.53 6.09
CA ILE A 42 2.88 2.81 6.62
C ILE A 42 2.44 1.76 7.64
N ALA A 43 2.70 0.48 7.36
CA ALA A 43 2.35 -0.60 8.28
C ALA A 43 3.18 -0.50 9.58
N SER A 44 4.48 -0.24 9.46
CA SER A 44 5.36 -0.07 10.63
C SER A 44 4.98 1.14 11.48
N ALA A 45 4.56 2.25 10.87
CA ALA A 45 4.14 3.45 11.60
C ALA A 45 2.85 3.25 12.42
N GLN A 46 2.06 2.23 12.09
CA GLN A 46 0.82 1.86 12.78
C GLN A 46 0.98 0.60 13.65
N ASP A 47 2.22 0.15 13.89
CA ASP A 47 2.50 -1.10 14.62
C ASP A 47 1.80 -2.34 14.02
N MET A 48 1.67 -2.38 12.69
CA MET A 48 1.07 -3.48 11.92
C MET A 48 2.10 -4.18 11.04
N THR A 49 1.84 -5.46 10.73
CA THR A 49 2.56 -6.14 9.65
C THR A 49 1.96 -5.73 8.30
N VAL A 50 2.76 -5.74 7.24
CA VAL A 50 2.28 -5.42 5.88
C VAL A 50 1.08 -6.28 5.45
N PRO A 51 1.06 -7.61 5.67
CA PRO A 51 -0.13 -8.41 5.37
C PRO A 51 -1.37 -7.94 6.13
N LYS A 52 -1.22 -7.59 7.43
CA LYS A 52 -2.34 -7.11 8.25
C LYS A 52 -2.87 -5.78 7.71
N PHE A 53 -1.98 -4.83 7.42
CA PHE A 53 -2.35 -3.54 6.83
C PHE A 53 -3.08 -3.71 5.49
N ILE A 54 -2.54 -4.51 4.58
CA ILE A 54 -3.15 -4.77 3.27
C ILE A 54 -4.54 -5.41 3.41
N THR A 55 -4.69 -6.38 4.32
CA THR A 55 -6.00 -6.99 4.58
C THR A 55 -6.98 -5.98 5.16
N THR A 56 -6.56 -5.11 6.09
CA THR A 56 -7.39 -4.03 6.62
C THR A 56 -7.89 -3.09 5.53
N VAL A 57 -6.98 -2.59 4.67
CA VAL A 57 -7.36 -1.73 3.52
C VAL A 57 -8.34 -2.43 2.59
N TYR A 58 -8.18 -3.73 2.36
CA TYR A 58 -9.12 -4.51 1.55
C TYR A 58 -10.51 -4.57 2.19
N GLN A 59 -10.59 -4.86 3.49
CA GLN A 59 -11.86 -4.93 4.21
C GLN A 59 -12.58 -3.59 4.22
N GLU A 60 -11.90 -2.51 4.58
CA GLU A 60 -12.49 -1.16 4.60
C GLU A 60 -12.98 -0.77 3.21
N ALA A 61 -12.19 -1.02 2.16
CA ALA A 61 -12.62 -0.73 0.79
C ALA A 61 -13.83 -1.57 0.36
N LEU A 62 -13.92 -2.83 0.82
CA LEU A 62 -15.06 -3.72 0.56
C LEU A 62 -16.30 -3.25 1.31
N GLU A 63 -16.17 -2.86 2.57
CA GLU A 63 -17.27 -2.32 3.39
C GLU A 63 -17.82 -1.01 2.82
N HIS A 64 -16.94 -0.11 2.36
CA HIS A 64 -17.35 1.18 1.80
C HIS A 64 -17.97 1.07 0.40
N ASN A 65 -17.43 0.22 -0.48
CA ASN A 65 -17.81 0.20 -1.90
C ASN A 65 -18.67 -1.01 -2.29
N GLY A 66 -18.80 -2.02 -1.42
CA GLY A 66 -19.48 -3.30 -1.68
C GLY A 66 -18.68 -4.30 -2.52
N GLU A 67 -17.68 -3.84 -3.27
CA GLU A 67 -16.73 -4.66 -4.02
C GLU A 67 -15.35 -4.00 -4.10
N VAL A 68 -14.30 -4.80 -4.29
CA VAL A 68 -12.93 -4.30 -4.50
C VAL A 68 -12.42 -4.77 -5.87
N ASN A 69 -12.62 -3.91 -6.87
CA ASN A 69 -12.03 -4.07 -8.18
C ASN A 69 -10.65 -3.38 -8.23
N ASN A 70 -9.70 -3.95 -8.97
CA ASN A 70 -8.36 -3.38 -9.17
C ASN A 70 -7.58 -3.13 -7.85
N PHE A 71 -7.55 -4.12 -6.95
CA PHE A 71 -6.90 -3.99 -5.65
C PHE A 71 -5.43 -3.51 -5.70
N ALA A 72 -4.65 -3.95 -6.70
CA ALA A 72 -3.30 -3.45 -6.90
C ALA A 72 -3.24 -1.94 -7.16
N SER A 73 -4.21 -1.40 -7.91
CA SER A 73 -4.31 0.06 -8.15
C SER A 73 -4.72 0.81 -6.89
N LEU A 74 -5.63 0.24 -6.08
CA LEU A 74 -5.98 0.81 -4.78
C LEU A 74 -4.74 0.99 -3.89
N LEU A 75 -3.91 -0.05 -3.77
CA LEU A 75 -2.67 0.02 -2.98
C LEU A 75 -1.68 1.06 -3.51
N ARG A 76 -1.53 1.18 -4.84
CA ARG A 76 -0.70 2.25 -5.44
C ARG A 76 -1.24 3.63 -5.11
N CYS A 77 -2.56 3.84 -5.22
CA CYS A 77 -3.20 5.10 -4.87
C CYS A 77 -3.03 5.43 -3.39
N ALA A 78 -3.16 4.44 -2.49
CA ALA A 78 -2.90 4.62 -1.06
C ALA A 78 -1.46 5.10 -0.79
N CYS A 79 -0.47 4.49 -1.45
CA CYS A 79 0.93 4.94 -1.36
C CYS A 79 1.12 6.36 -1.88
N LEU A 80 0.44 6.75 -2.96
CA LEU A 80 0.51 8.12 -3.50
C LEU A 80 -0.14 9.14 -2.56
N THR A 81 -1.24 8.79 -1.89
CA THR A 81 -1.87 9.62 -0.87
C THR A 81 -0.90 9.85 0.29
N TYR A 82 -0.30 8.78 0.80
CA TYR A 82 0.73 8.87 1.83
C TYR A 82 1.91 9.75 1.40
N ALA A 83 2.50 9.49 0.23
CA ALA A 83 3.67 10.22 -0.25
C ALA A 83 3.44 11.73 -0.45
N ARG A 84 2.19 12.16 -0.66
CA ARG A 84 1.84 13.59 -0.76
C ARG A 84 1.86 14.28 0.60
N GLN A 85 1.41 13.60 1.65
CA GLN A 85 1.29 14.15 3.00
C GLN A 85 1.52 13.06 4.08
N PRO A 86 2.77 12.63 4.32
CA PRO A 86 3.05 11.47 5.16
C PRO A 86 2.50 11.61 6.59
N GLN A 87 2.86 12.71 7.27
CA GLN A 87 2.45 12.94 8.66
C GLN A 87 0.94 13.07 8.81
N ALA A 88 0.29 13.88 7.96
CA ALA A 88 -1.16 14.08 8.03
C ALA A 88 -1.93 12.78 7.74
N THR A 89 -1.45 11.96 6.80
CA THR A 89 -2.07 10.66 6.49
C THR A 89 -1.95 9.71 7.68
N LEU A 90 -0.79 9.66 8.36
CA LEU A 90 -0.60 8.82 9.54
C LEU A 90 -1.42 9.31 10.72
N ASP A 91 -1.44 10.62 10.99
CA ASP A 91 -2.22 11.19 12.08
C ASP A 91 -3.71 10.87 11.91
N GLN A 92 -4.23 10.97 10.68
CA GLN A 92 -5.60 10.59 10.35
C GLN A 92 -5.83 9.08 10.56
N ALA A 93 -4.98 8.23 10.00
CA ALA A 93 -5.12 6.77 10.11
C ALA A 93 -5.05 6.29 11.59
N LEU A 94 -4.17 6.89 12.40
CA LEU A 94 -4.06 6.59 13.83
C LEU A 94 -5.26 7.11 14.64
N SER A 95 -5.89 8.20 14.20
CA SER A 95 -7.10 8.73 14.84
C SER A 95 -8.34 7.87 14.57
N GLU A 96 -8.41 7.21 13.42
CA GLU A 96 -9.53 6.34 13.01
C GLU A 96 -9.45 4.93 13.66
N GLN A 97 -8.31 4.57 14.26
CA GLN A 97 -8.13 3.31 14.99
C GLN A 97 -8.59 3.33 16.46
N ASN A 98 -8.99 4.49 17.00
CA ASN A 98 -9.39 4.69 18.40
C ASN A 98 -10.91 4.90 18.59
#